data_AF-A0A2V4RIM9-F1
#
_entry.id   AF-A0A2V4RIM9-F1
#
_cell.length_a   1.000
_cell.length_b   1.000
_cell.length_c   1.000
_cell.angle_alpha   90.00
_cell.angle_beta   90.00
_cell.angle_gamma   90.00
#
_symmetry.space_group_name_H-M   'P 1'
#
loop_
_entity.id
_entity.type
_entity.pdbx_description
1 polymer ?
#
loop_
_entity_poly.entity_id
_entity_poly.type
_entity_poly.pdbx_seq_one_letter_code
_entity_poly.pdbx_strand_id
1 'polypeptide(L)'
;MVKPKKASALAGIFEEESAPVSPTVVAESMPKEATTRSRLDGNAPSPRKKNSHPGKKPVLIHIPEDMHRTLRQLSVEEGGEPLTVITERLLRQYLVQRGHTRFAP
;
A
#
# COMPACT_ATOMS: atom_id res chain seq x y z
N MET A 1 23.68 44.04 -19.75
CA MET A 1 23.25 42.78 -19.09
C MET A 1 21.76 42.60 -19.33
N VAL A 2 21.36 41.69 -20.21
CA VAL A 2 19.94 41.35 -20.43
C VAL A 2 19.84 39.82 -20.43
N LYS A 3 19.18 39.26 -19.43
CA LYS A 3 18.88 37.82 -19.32
C LYS A 3 17.47 37.58 -19.87
N PRO A 4 17.26 36.85 -20.98
CA PRO A 4 15.93 36.38 -21.31
C PRO A 4 15.56 35.19 -20.41
N LYS A 5 14.43 35.34 -19.71
CA LYS A 5 13.78 34.31 -18.89
C LYS A 5 12.87 33.45 -19.77
N LYS A 6 13.05 32.12 -19.65
CA LYS A 6 12.11 30.99 -19.75
C LYS A 6 10.95 31.08 -20.78
N ALA A 7 10.94 30.15 -21.73
CA ALA A 7 9.70 29.62 -22.31
C ALA A 7 9.71 28.09 -22.12
N SER A 8 8.74 27.63 -21.32
CA SER A 8 8.54 26.25 -20.91
C SER A 8 8.01 25.40 -22.07
N ALA A 9 8.66 24.27 -22.37
CA ALA A 9 8.29 23.32 -23.42
C ALA A 9 7.34 22.22 -22.91
N LEU A 10 6.46 22.55 -21.96
CA LEU A 10 5.54 21.59 -21.32
C LEU A 10 4.10 22.13 -21.23
N ALA A 11 3.66 22.86 -22.26
CA ALA A 11 2.28 23.38 -22.38
C ALA A 11 1.47 22.65 -23.47
N GLY A 12 1.85 21.41 -23.80
CA GLY A 12 1.21 20.60 -24.83
C GLY A 12 0.93 19.17 -24.37
N ILE A 13 0.35 18.99 -23.17
CA ILE A 13 -0.01 17.66 -22.61
C ILE A 13 -1.52 17.54 -22.35
N PHE A 14 -2.31 18.59 -22.55
CA PHE A 14 -3.77 18.55 -22.32
C PHE A 14 -4.56 19.00 -23.55
N GLU A 15 -4.20 18.46 -24.71
CA GLU A 15 -5.07 18.46 -25.88
C GLU A 15 -5.72 17.07 -26.01
N GLU A 16 -6.67 16.79 -25.12
CA GLU A 16 -7.72 15.80 -25.33
C GLU A 16 -9.04 16.53 -25.07
N GLU A 17 -9.44 17.37 -26.03
CA GLU A 17 -10.75 17.99 -26.06
C GLU A 17 -11.76 16.93 -26.54
N SER A 18 -12.44 16.33 -25.55
CA SER A 18 -13.64 15.52 -25.75
C SER A 18 -14.75 16.42 -26.29
N ALA A 19 -15.05 16.29 -27.58
CA ALA A 19 -16.14 17.00 -28.23
C ALA A 19 -17.53 16.54 -27.69
N PRO A 20 -18.50 17.46 -27.54
CA PRO A 20 -19.79 17.18 -26.91
C PRO A 20 -20.75 16.49 -27.89
N VAL A 21 -21.24 15.31 -27.53
CA VAL A 21 -22.43 14.72 -28.17
C VAL A 21 -23.64 14.88 -27.26
N SER A 22 -24.68 15.45 -27.83
CA SER A 22 -25.93 15.95 -27.23
C SER A 22 -26.70 14.93 -26.37
N PRO A 23 -27.49 15.40 -25.37
CA PRO A 23 -28.26 14.53 -24.49
C PRO A 23 -29.62 14.18 -25.11
N THR A 24 -29.81 12.95 -25.56
CA THR A 24 -31.15 12.35 -25.71
C THR A 24 -31.04 10.84 -25.65
N VAL A 25 -31.15 10.28 -24.44
CA VAL A 25 -31.76 8.97 -24.19
C VAL A 25 -32.42 9.03 -22.82
N VAL A 26 -33.75 9.12 -22.86
CA VAL A 26 -34.62 8.88 -21.71
C VAL A 26 -34.52 7.40 -21.37
N ALA A 27 -33.94 7.07 -20.22
CA ALA A 27 -34.12 5.80 -19.55
C ALA A 27 -33.98 6.04 -18.05
N GLU A 28 -35.08 6.49 -17.46
CA GLU A 28 -35.34 6.49 -16.03
C GLU A 28 -34.94 5.14 -15.43
N SER A 29 -33.82 5.13 -14.70
CA SER A 29 -33.45 4.02 -13.84
C SER A 29 -32.92 4.61 -12.54
N MET A 30 -33.76 4.50 -11.52
CA MET A 30 -33.60 4.96 -10.14
C MET A 30 -32.15 4.82 -9.61
N PRO A 31 -31.58 5.83 -8.92
CA PRO A 31 -30.45 5.58 -8.04
C PRO A 31 -31.01 5.00 -6.74
N LYS A 32 -31.04 3.66 -6.62
CA LYS A 32 -31.07 3.04 -5.30
C LYS A 32 -29.70 3.21 -4.69
N GLU A 33 -29.62 4.16 -3.76
CA GLU A 33 -28.57 4.32 -2.77
C GLU A 33 -28.38 2.98 -2.03
N ALA A 34 -27.46 2.17 -2.51
CA ALA A 34 -26.98 1.00 -1.80
C ALA A 34 -25.67 1.40 -1.12
N THR A 35 -25.78 1.79 0.16
CA THR A 35 -24.68 1.75 1.12
C THR A 35 -24.09 0.34 1.10
N THR A 36 -23.08 0.13 0.27
CA THR A 36 -22.18 -1.01 0.39
C THR A 36 -21.08 -0.56 1.33
N ARG A 37 -21.30 -0.82 2.63
CA ARG A 37 -20.22 -0.90 3.59
C ARG A 37 -19.22 -1.90 3.02
N SER A 38 -18.18 -1.37 2.38
CA SER A 38 -17.01 -2.13 1.94
C SER A 38 -16.48 -2.80 3.19
N ARG A 39 -16.83 -4.09 3.32
CA ARG A 39 -16.24 -4.97 4.31
C ARG A 39 -14.74 -4.86 4.06
N LEU A 40 -14.03 -4.63 5.15
CA LEU A 40 -12.59 -4.67 5.21
C LEU A 40 -12.14 -6.09 4.78
N ASP A 41 -12.10 -6.32 3.48
CA ASP A 41 -11.57 -7.52 2.86
C ASP A 41 -10.06 -7.43 3.01
N GLY A 42 -9.58 -7.91 4.15
CA GLY A 42 -8.18 -8.27 4.39
C GLY A 42 -7.72 -9.44 3.53
N ASN A 43 -8.25 -9.57 2.31
CA ASN A 43 -7.88 -10.57 1.32
C ASN A 43 -6.97 -9.92 0.27
N ALA A 44 -5.84 -9.38 0.74
CA ALA A 44 -4.73 -9.10 -0.16
C ALA A 44 -4.20 -10.44 -0.69
N PRO A 45 -4.04 -10.60 -2.03
CA PRO A 45 -3.55 -11.85 -2.61
C PRO A 45 -2.19 -12.17 -2.02
N SER A 46 -2.12 -13.30 -1.31
CA SER A 46 -0.91 -13.73 -0.61
C SER A 46 0.17 -14.08 -1.65
N PRO A 47 1.24 -13.28 -1.84
CA PRO A 47 2.36 -13.69 -2.69
C PRO A 47 2.87 -15.02 -2.14
N ARG A 48 3.09 -16.02 -2.99
CA ARG A 48 3.47 -17.40 -2.61
C ARG A 48 4.56 -17.37 -1.53
N LYS A 49 4.14 -17.52 -0.27
CA LYS A 49 4.93 -17.15 0.90
C LYS A 49 6.01 -18.20 1.09
N LYS A 50 7.27 -17.78 1.05
CA LYS A 50 8.35 -18.46 1.77
C LYS A 50 7.97 -18.36 3.25
N ASN A 51 7.12 -19.29 3.69
CA ASN A 51 6.61 -19.27 5.06
C ASN A 51 7.80 -19.63 5.96
N SER A 52 8.33 -18.64 6.68
CA SER A 52 9.46 -18.81 7.59
C SER A 52 9.19 -19.87 8.66
N HIS A 53 7.92 -20.22 8.90
CA HIS A 53 7.50 -21.17 9.91
C HIS A 53 6.46 -22.17 9.37
N PRO A 54 6.90 -23.20 8.62
CA PRO A 54 6.00 -24.26 8.18
C PRO A 54 5.37 -24.98 9.40
N GLY A 55 4.07 -25.28 9.33
CA GLY A 55 3.34 -25.99 10.37
C GLY A 55 2.88 -25.15 11.57
N LYS A 56 3.21 -23.86 11.64
CA LYS A 56 2.71 -22.96 12.69
C LYS A 56 1.56 -22.09 12.18
N LYS A 57 0.59 -21.82 13.05
CA LYS A 57 -0.50 -20.87 12.77
C LYS A 57 0.05 -19.44 12.77
N PRO A 58 -0.40 -18.57 11.85
CA PRO A 58 -0.04 -17.16 11.89
C PRO A 58 -0.58 -16.52 13.17
N VAL A 59 0.22 -15.62 13.76
CA VAL A 59 -0.17 -14.86 14.95
C VAL A 59 -0.68 -13.50 14.52
N LEU A 60 -1.87 -13.12 14.97
CA LEU A 60 -2.42 -11.78 14.77
C LEU A 60 -2.03 -10.92 15.96
N ILE A 61 -1.34 -9.82 15.68
CA ILE A 61 -0.94 -8.83 16.67
C ILE A 61 -1.57 -7.48 16.33
N HIS A 62 -2.08 -6.79 17.34
CA HIS A 62 -2.53 -5.42 17.16
C HIS A 62 -1.35 -4.47 17.32
N ILE A 63 -1.12 -3.67 16.29
CA ILE A 63 -0.07 -2.64 16.25
C ILE A 63 -0.80 -1.31 16.04
N PRO A 64 -0.55 -0.28 16.89
CA PRO A 64 -1.18 1.02 16.70
C PRO A 64 -0.72 1.67 15.38
N GLU A 65 -1.54 2.58 14.87
CA GLU A 65 -1.40 3.10 13.51
C GLU A 65 -0.09 3.88 13.30
N ASP A 66 0.37 4.59 14.32
CA ASP A 66 1.64 5.31 14.31
C ASP A 66 2.83 4.36 14.08
N MET A 67 2.91 3.27 14.83
CA MET A 67 3.92 2.23 14.65
C MET A 67 3.77 1.53 13.30
N HIS A 68 2.54 1.30 12.85
CA HIS A 68 2.27 0.64 11.58
C HIS A 68 2.73 1.50 10.38
N ARG A 69 2.62 2.83 10.48
CA ARG A 69 3.20 3.76 9.50
C ARG A 69 4.72 3.66 9.43
N THR A 70 5.40 3.62 10.58
CA THR A 70 6.85 3.44 10.64
C THR A 70 7.29 2.12 9.99
N LEU A 71 6.56 1.03 10.23
CA LEU A 71 6.84 -0.26 9.59
C LEU A 71 6.67 -0.23 8.06
N ARG A 72 5.66 0.49 7.55
CA ARG A 72 5.49 0.68 6.10
C ARG A 72 6.62 1.51 5.50
N GLN A 73 7.11 2.51 6.22
CA GLN A 73 8.24 3.32 5.77
C GLN A 73 9.52 2.47 5.67
N LEU A 74 9.83 1.68 6.71
CA LEU A 74 10.95 0.74 6.70
C LEU A 74 10.85 -0.27 5.55
N SER A 75 9.63 -0.73 5.23
CA SER A 75 9.40 -1.61 4.09
C SER A 75 9.86 -1.02 2.76
N VAL A 76 9.54 0.25 2.51
CA VAL A 76 9.98 0.94 1.30
C VAL A 76 11.50 1.08 1.27
N GLU A 77 12.12 1.42 2.41
CA GLU A 77 13.57 1.59 2.54
C GLU A 77 14.33 0.28 2.29
N GLU A 78 13.79 -0.85 2.76
CA GLU A 78 14.38 -2.19 2.56
C GLU A 78 14.03 -2.82 1.19
N GLY A 79 13.51 -2.04 0.24
CA GLY A 79 13.23 -2.52 -1.13
C GLY A 79 11.84 -3.14 -1.32
N GLY A 80 10.87 -2.73 -0.49
CA GLY A 80 9.49 -3.21 -0.54
C GLY A 80 9.28 -4.55 0.14
N GLU A 81 10.11 -4.92 1.13
CA GLU A 81 9.93 -6.16 1.88
C GLU A 81 8.54 -6.19 2.55
N PRO A 82 7.84 -7.33 2.55
CA PRO A 82 6.55 -7.41 3.22
C PRO A 82 6.71 -7.18 4.72
N LEU A 83 5.77 -6.44 5.33
CA LEU A 83 5.80 -6.10 6.76
C LEU A 83 5.96 -7.33 7.66
N THR A 84 5.48 -8.50 7.24
CA THR A 84 5.67 -9.77 7.96
C THR A 84 7.14 -10.16 8.11
N VAL A 85 7.99 -9.89 7.11
CA VAL A 85 9.42 -10.21 7.15
C VAL A 85 10.17 -9.20 8.03
N ILE A 86 9.84 -7.92 7.91
CA ILE A 86 10.44 -6.84 8.71
C ILE A 86 10.15 -7.04 10.18
N THR A 87 8.88 -7.24 10.53
CA THR A 87 8.45 -7.51 11.91
C THR A 87 9.08 -8.79 12.45
N GLU A 88 9.20 -9.85 11.63
CA GLU A 88 9.92 -11.06 12.02
C GLU A 88 11.40 -10.78 12.35
N ARG A 89 12.10 -10.05 11.50
CA ARG A 89 13.51 -9.68 11.71
C ARG A 89 13.69 -8.88 13.00
N LEU A 90 12.85 -7.87 13.22
CA LEU A 90 12.85 -7.05 14.44
C LEU A 90 12.57 -7.90 15.69
N LEU A 91 11.61 -8.82 15.62
CA LEU A 91 11.31 -9.74 16.72
C LEU A 91 12.48 -10.66 17.03
N ARG A 92 13.13 -11.25 16.00
CA ARG A 92 14.32 -12.09 16.20
C ARG A 92 15.46 -11.30 16.84
N GLN A 93 15.75 -10.09 16.36
CA GLN A 93 16.77 -9.22 16.95
C GLN A 93 16.49 -8.92 18.43
N TYR A 94 15.25 -8.55 18.75
CA TYR A 94 14.83 -8.30 20.12
C TYR A 94 14.99 -9.55 21.01
N LEU A 95 14.60 -10.72 20.51
CA LEU A 95 14.74 -11.99 21.23
C LEU A 95 16.20 -12.33 21.49
N VAL A 96 17.09 -12.15 20.52
CA VAL A 96 18.53 -12.35 20.68
C VAL A 96 19.09 -11.39 21.74
N GLN A 97 18.72 -10.11 21.70
CA GLN A 97 19.12 -9.12 22.71
C GLN A 97 18.66 -9.49 24.12
N ARG A 98 17.52 -10.17 24.24
CA ARG A 98 16.99 -10.70 25.52
C ARG A 98 17.64 -12.01 25.96
N GLY A 99 18.59 -12.54 25.19
CA GLY A 99 19.30 -13.79 25.50
C GLY A 99 18.69 -15.05 24.90
N HIS A 100 17.65 -14.93 24.05
CA HIS A 100 17.06 -16.07 23.34
C HIS A 100 17.84 -16.38 22.05
N THR A 101 18.96 -17.09 22.19
CA THR A 101 19.90 -17.40 21.11
C THR A 101 19.40 -18.43 20.09
N ARG A 102 18.29 -19.11 20.35
CA ARG A 102 17.64 -20.03 19.39
C ARG A 102 17.20 -19.34 18.09
N PHE A 103 17.05 -18.02 18.13
CA PHE A 103 16.58 -17.19 17.02
C PHE A 103 17.66 -16.28 16.44
N ALA A 104 18.94 -16.57 16.72
CA ALA A 104 20.06 -15.90 16.11
C ALA A 104 19.97 -15.95 14.56
N PRO A 105 20.38 -14.88 13.87
CA PRO A 105 20.27 -14.76 12.42
C PRO A 105 21.06 -15.84 11.67
#